data_AF-A0A452XR21-F1
#
_entry.id   AF-A0A452XR21-F1
#
_cell.length_a   1.000
_cell.length_b   1.000
_cell.length_c   1.000
_cell.angle_alpha   90.00
_cell.angle_beta   90.00
_cell.angle_gamma   90.00
#
_symmetry.space_group_name_H-M   'P 1'
#
loop_
_entity.id
_entity.type
_entity.pdbx_description
1 polymer ?
#
loop_
_entity_poly.entity_id
_entity_poly.type
_entity_poly.pdbx_seq_one_letter_code
_entity_poly.pdbx_strand_id
1 'polypeptide(L)'
;MEVDPSPSPSPPPPPMSTPGYFDPESSRLREEYRRYRKRLSSSNDSPMLGTSFSRFSEARALHDGSSIPRRPNAGLLLEEVKQEAADYSDIDGLNGPKLLDGGSGRKAARSTLNLVKLEDDMPREGETTFTAFASLLDSAIQGLMPFPDVILQFERTCRNASESLRYAAIGKVRMVEDKLMQQKAQLLLDEAASWSLLWYLYGKANEELPEGLFMSPTTSHQEACRYVATDLTAQLCLRIVLWLEGLASESLDLEKKVRGSHVGSYLPSSGVWHRTQRYLKRKNNDSNIVKHVDFDAPTREVAQLLPDDKKQDELLLEDIWTLLRAGRLEEACELCRSAGQSWRAATLCPFGGIDLFPSLEAMLKNGNSRTLQAIELESGIGRQWRLWKWASYCASEKIAEHDGGQYEMAVYALQCSNLKRTLPICTDWESACWAMAKSWLDVKVDIELSQYQTSRPEEKEFDDDMNGTQLGPENWPYHVLDQQPRDIAALLQKLHSSDLVHETVSRACREQHRQIEMNLMSGNLAHLLDLLWSWLSSIEEGQNVLRYCFYDFSLDNPNI
;
A
#
# COMPACT_ATOMS: atom_id res chain seq x y z
N MET A 1 40.41 -51.55 -55.32
CA MET A 1 40.14 -52.80 -54.55
C MET A 1 40.60 -52.51 -53.14
N GLU A 2 39.78 -52.53 -52.11
CA GLU A 2 38.33 -52.68 -51.97
C GLU A 2 37.88 -51.73 -50.85
N VAL A 3 36.68 -51.20 -50.99
CA VAL A 3 35.95 -50.38 -50.03
C VAL A 3 35.32 -51.33 -49.00
N ASP A 4 35.58 -51.11 -47.71
CA ASP A 4 34.91 -51.85 -46.63
C ASP A 4 33.52 -51.24 -46.30
N PRO A 5 32.55 -52.07 -45.86
CA PRO A 5 31.13 -51.80 -46.02
C PRO A 5 30.48 -51.00 -44.88
N SER A 6 29.46 -50.24 -45.25
CA SER A 6 28.57 -49.49 -44.36
C SER A 6 27.74 -50.40 -43.45
N PRO A 7 27.48 -50.01 -42.18
CA PRO A 7 26.59 -50.74 -41.28
C PRO A 7 25.10 -50.47 -41.59
N SER A 8 24.29 -51.50 -41.32
CA SER A 8 22.88 -51.69 -41.62
C SER A 8 21.93 -50.67 -40.98
N PRO A 9 20.75 -50.41 -41.58
CA PRO A 9 19.77 -49.45 -41.06
C PRO A 9 19.00 -49.97 -39.84
N SER A 10 18.82 -49.10 -38.85
CA SER A 10 18.02 -49.29 -37.65
C SER A 10 16.50 -49.36 -37.95
N PRO A 11 15.71 -50.09 -37.14
CA PRO A 11 14.29 -50.32 -37.38
C PRO A 11 13.43 -49.07 -37.09
N PRO A 12 12.24 -48.96 -37.70
CA PRO A 12 11.38 -47.78 -37.57
C PRO A 12 10.69 -47.70 -36.19
N PRO A 13 10.35 -46.48 -35.73
CA PRO A 13 9.68 -46.25 -34.45
C PRO A 13 8.21 -46.73 -34.47
N PRO A 14 7.61 -47.02 -33.30
CA PRO A 14 6.23 -47.48 -33.19
C PRO A 14 5.23 -46.36 -33.54
N PRO A 15 3.99 -46.71 -33.95
CA PRO A 15 3.02 -45.75 -34.46
C PRO A 15 2.51 -44.78 -33.39
N MET A 16 2.35 -43.52 -33.80
CA MET A 16 1.74 -42.43 -33.03
C MET A 16 0.26 -42.74 -32.73
N SER A 17 -0.12 -42.64 -31.46
CA SER A 17 -1.51 -42.60 -31.02
C SER A 17 -2.03 -41.15 -31.03
N THR A 18 -2.90 -40.83 -31.99
CA THR A 18 -3.72 -39.60 -32.01
C THR A 18 -4.99 -39.76 -31.15
N PRO A 19 -5.62 -38.65 -30.73
CA PRO A 19 -6.27 -38.52 -29.43
C PRO A 19 -7.72 -39.03 -29.40
N GLY A 20 -8.04 -39.80 -28.37
CA GLY A 20 -9.37 -40.34 -28.11
C GLY A 20 -10.14 -39.54 -27.07
N TYR A 21 -11.15 -38.82 -27.57
CA TYR A 21 -12.45 -38.55 -26.96
C TYR A 21 -12.58 -37.66 -25.71
N PHE A 22 -13.17 -36.49 -25.99
CA PHE A 22 -14.07 -35.71 -25.15
C PHE A 22 -14.77 -36.53 -24.04
N ASP A 23 -14.59 -36.07 -22.80
CA ASP A 23 -15.44 -36.43 -21.67
C ASP A 23 -16.79 -35.69 -21.78
N PRO A 24 -17.93 -36.40 -21.95
CA PRO A 24 -19.26 -35.81 -22.04
C PRO A 24 -19.73 -35.14 -20.74
N GLU A 25 -19.10 -35.41 -19.60
CA GLU A 25 -19.49 -34.80 -18.32
C GLU A 25 -18.97 -33.37 -18.15
N SER A 26 -17.84 -33.04 -18.78
CA SER A 26 -17.30 -31.66 -18.83
C SER A 26 -18.21 -30.66 -19.56
N SER A 27 -19.05 -31.16 -20.48
CA SER A 27 -19.99 -30.33 -21.25
C SER A 27 -21.25 -29.98 -20.45
N ARG A 28 -21.65 -30.79 -19.47
CA ARG A 28 -22.82 -30.52 -18.62
C ARG A 28 -22.57 -29.37 -17.63
N LEU A 29 -21.36 -29.25 -17.10
CA LEU A 29 -20.94 -28.13 -16.24
C LEU A 29 -20.85 -26.79 -16.98
N ARG A 30 -20.50 -26.83 -18.27
CA ARG A 30 -20.37 -25.61 -19.11
C ARG A 30 -21.73 -25.05 -19.56
N GLU A 31 -22.79 -25.85 -19.50
CA GLU A 31 -24.14 -25.47 -19.93
C GLU A 31 -25.02 -24.92 -18.79
N GLU A 32 -24.64 -25.20 -17.53
CA GLU A 32 -25.36 -24.74 -16.33
C GLU A 32 -25.23 -23.21 -16.11
N TYR A 33 -24.16 -22.59 -16.62
CA TYR A 33 -23.90 -21.15 -16.49
C TYR A 33 -24.44 -20.28 -17.63
N ARG A 34 -25.12 -20.85 -18.65
CA ARG A 34 -25.63 -20.09 -19.81
C ARG A 34 -27.14 -19.79 -19.81
N ARG A 35 -27.87 -20.06 -18.72
CA ARG A 35 -29.32 -19.81 -18.67
C ARG A 35 -29.73 -18.63 -17.78
N TYR A 36 -29.38 -17.42 -18.21
CA TYR A 36 -30.17 -16.22 -17.89
C TYR A 36 -30.70 -15.58 -19.18
N ARG A 37 -31.77 -16.18 -19.73
CA ARG A 37 -32.66 -15.49 -20.67
C ARG A 37 -34.11 -15.91 -20.42
N LYS A 38 -34.91 -14.91 -20.03
CA LYS A 38 -36.39 -14.78 -20.07
C LYS A 38 -37.23 -16.03 -19.76
N ARG A 39 -38.01 -15.96 -18.68
CA ARG A 39 -39.38 -16.50 -18.71
C ARG A 39 -40.40 -15.43 -18.33
N LEU A 40 -41.39 -15.36 -19.20
CA LEU A 40 -42.65 -14.65 -19.08
C LEU A 40 -43.49 -15.25 -17.95
N SER A 41 -44.38 -14.43 -17.40
CA SER A 41 -45.42 -14.78 -16.42
C SER A 41 -46.23 -16.03 -16.80
N SER A 42 -46.43 -16.92 -15.83
CA SER A 42 -47.71 -17.60 -15.62
C SER A 42 -47.88 -17.95 -14.14
N SER A 43 -49.14 -17.97 -13.73
CA SER A 43 -49.72 -17.84 -12.39
C SER A 43 -49.71 -19.08 -11.49
N ASN A 44 -49.88 -18.80 -10.19
CA ASN A 44 -50.50 -19.58 -9.10
C ASN A 44 -49.96 -20.99 -8.76
N ASP A 45 -49.36 -21.13 -7.58
CA ASP A 45 -50.02 -21.75 -6.41
C ASP A 45 -49.11 -21.72 -5.17
N SER A 46 -49.70 -21.40 -4.01
CA SER A 46 -49.07 -21.52 -2.68
C SER A 46 -49.17 -22.95 -2.16
N PRO A 47 -48.33 -23.34 -1.19
CA PRO A 47 -48.92 -23.58 0.12
C PRO A 47 -48.11 -23.03 1.30
N MET A 48 -48.89 -22.52 2.26
CA MET A 48 -48.52 -22.17 3.63
C MET A 48 -48.26 -23.44 4.46
N LEU A 49 -47.20 -23.42 5.27
CA LEU A 49 -47.07 -24.01 6.62
C LEU A 49 -45.71 -23.48 7.15
N GLY A 50 -45.54 -22.78 8.27
CA GLY A 50 -46.37 -22.66 9.46
C GLY A 50 -45.63 -23.23 10.66
N THR A 51 -44.57 -22.58 11.16
CA THR A 51 -44.17 -22.71 12.57
C THR A 51 -43.38 -21.49 13.05
N SER A 52 -43.95 -20.85 14.06
CA SER A 52 -43.52 -19.68 14.83
C SER A 52 -42.69 -20.06 16.06
N PHE A 53 -41.97 -19.06 16.62
CA PHE A 53 -41.47 -18.83 18.00
C PHE A 53 -40.00 -18.32 17.93
N SER A 54 -39.54 -17.27 18.61
CA SER A 54 -40.14 -16.33 19.57
C SER A 54 -39.35 -15.01 19.62
N ARG A 55 -40.06 -13.92 19.96
CA ARG A 55 -39.60 -12.55 20.22
C ARG A 55 -38.74 -12.44 21.49
N PHE A 56 -37.79 -11.51 21.47
CA PHE A 56 -37.32 -10.61 22.54
C PHE A 56 -36.36 -9.61 21.88
N SER A 57 -36.27 -8.30 22.15
CA SER A 57 -37.19 -7.26 22.60
C SER A 57 -36.53 -5.96 22.15
N GLU A 58 -37.31 -5.03 21.62
CA GLU A 58 -36.87 -3.67 21.28
C GLU A 58 -36.46 -2.88 22.53
N ALA A 59 -35.42 -2.05 22.40
CA ALA A 59 -35.30 -0.80 23.15
C ALA A 59 -35.02 0.33 22.15
N ARG A 60 -35.99 1.23 22.00
CA ARG A 60 -35.90 2.50 21.27
C ARG A 60 -35.24 3.58 22.15
N ALA A 61 -34.36 4.37 21.55
CA ALA A 61 -34.12 5.79 21.83
C ALA A 61 -33.44 6.39 20.58
N LEU A 62 -34.15 7.08 19.69
CA LEU A 62 -34.40 8.54 19.63
C LEU A 62 -33.14 9.43 19.72
N HIS A 63 -32.79 9.97 18.54
CA HIS A 63 -32.12 11.25 18.19
C HIS A 63 -31.22 11.96 19.21
N ASP A 64 -29.97 12.26 18.83
CA ASP A 64 -29.64 13.60 18.32
C ASP A 64 -28.34 13.59 17.48
N GLY A 65 -28.26 14.48 16.51
CA GLY A 65 -27.13 14.64 15.61
C GLY A 65 -26.01 15.45 16.25
N SER A 66 -24.78 14.97 16.11
CA SER A 66 -23.61 15.83 16.09
C SER A 66 -22.55 15.19 15.20
N SER A 67 -22.37 15.82 14.04
CA SER A 67 -21.18 15.78 13.21
C SER A 67 -19.91 15.58 14.04
N ILE A 68 -19.17 14.50 13.79
CA ILE A 68 -17.78 14.40 14.19
C ILE A 68 -17.03 15.51 13.45
N PRO A 69 -16.43 16.50 14.13
CA PRO A 69 -15.63 17.49 13.45
C PRO A 69 -14.33 16.81 13.01
N ARG A 70 -14.08 16.83 11.70
CA ARG A 70 -12.73 16.78 11.14
C ARG A 70 -11.85 17.72 11.95
N ARG A 71 -10.72 17.24 12.48
CA ARG A 71 -9.68 18.12 13.05
C ARG A 71 -8.49 18.18 12.09
N PRO A 72 -8.11 19.39 11.63
CA PRO A 72 -6.95 19.63 10.79
C PRO A 72 -5.68 19.92 11.61
N ASN A 73 -4.53 19.61 11.01
CA ASN A 73 -3.22 20.26 11.16
C ASN A 73 -2.60 20.44 12.57
N ALA A 74 -1.60 19.62 12.87
CA ALA A 74 -0.70 19.73 14.03
C ALA A 74 0.19 20.99 14.07
N GLY A 75 0.24 21.77 12.97
CA GLY A 75 1.07 22.98 12.87
C GLY A 75 0.47 24.24 13.50
N LEU A 76 -0.85 24.32 13.68
CA LEU A 76 -1.51 25.52 14.25
C LEU A 76 -1.58 25.48 15.78
N LEU A 77 -1.42 24.29 16.39
CA LEU A 77 -1.50 24.08 17.84
C LEU A 77 -0.27 24.59 18.60
N LEU A 78 0.89 24.73 17.93
CA LEU A 78 2.10 25.23 18.58
C LEU A 78 2.04 26.75 18.83
N GLU A 79 1.34 27.49 17.96
CA GLU A 79 1.10 28.92 18.15
C GLU A 79 -0.08 29.18 19.09
N GLU A 80 -1.16 28.36 19.05
CA GLU A 80 -2.26 28.46 20.02
C GLU A 80 -1.81 28.15 21.46
N VAL A 81 -0.92 27.17 21.67
CA VAL A 81 -0.38 26.85 23.02
C VAL A 81 0.61 27.91 23.51
N LYS A 82 1.37 28.56 22.61
CA LYS A 82 2.22 29.70 22.98
C LYS A 82 1.39 30.94 23.30
N GLN A 83 0.31 31.18 22.57
CA GLN A 83 -0.60 32.31 22.79
C GLN A 83 -1.42 32.11 24.08
N GLU A 84 -1.91 30.89 24.35
CA GLU A 84 -2.63 30.53 25.56
C GLU A 84 -1.71 30.56 26.80
N ALA A 85 -0.41 30.25 26.65
CA ALA A 85 0.57 30.42 27.74
C ALA A 85 0.93 31.89 28.01
N ALA A 86 0.79 32.80 27.03
CA ALA A 86 1.03 34.23 27.19
C ALA A 86 -0.15 34.95 27.88
N ASP A 87 -1.39 34.56 27.57
CA ASP A 87 -2.61 35.18 28.13
C ASP A 87 -2.83 34.91 29.63
N TYR A 88 -2.13 33.93 30.22
CA TYR A 88 -2.16 33.67 31.66
C TYR A 88 -1.22 34.55 32.50
N SER A 89 -0.44 35.43 31.87
CA SER A 89 0.55 36.28 32.56
C SER A 89 0.06 37.69 32.92
N ASP A 90 -1.17 38.07 32.53
CA ASP A 90 -1.66 39.46 32.64
C ASP A 90 -2.94 39.66 33.50
N ILE A 91 -3.18 38.80 34.50
CA ILE A 91 -4.23 39.05 35.51
C ILE A 91 -3.62 39.11 36.91
N ASP A 92 -3.05 40.26 37.25
CA ASP A 92 -3.02 40.73 38.64
C ASP A 92 -3.55 42.17 38.70
N GLY A 93 -4.67 42.35 39.41
CA GLY A 93 -5.26 43.67 39.65
C GLY A 93 -6.75 43.66 39.98
N LEU A 94 -7.09 43.59 41.28
CA LEU A 94 -7.93 44.56 42.03
C LEU A 94 -8.79 43.93 43.15
N ASN A 95 -8.45 44.32 44.39
CA ASN A 95 -9.33 44.79 45.50
C ASN A 95 -10.13 43.83 46.42
N GLY A 96 -9.50 43.43 47.54
CA GLY A 96 -9.87 43.54 48.98
C GLY A 96 -11.24 43.08 49.56
N PRO A 97 -11.48 43.11 50.91
CA PRO A 97 -10.59 43.39 52.06
C PRO A 97 -10.72 42.46 53.32
N LYS A 98 -9.63 42.44 54.13
CA LYS A 98 -9.47 42.35 55.63
C LYS A 98 -10.32 41.39 56.50
N LEU A 99 -9.64 40.54 57.30
CA LEU A 99 -9.62 40.58 58.79
C LEU A 99 -8.54 39.62 59.42
N LEU A 100 -7.70 40.17 60.33
CA LEU A 100 -7.15 39.67 61.63
C LEU A 100 -6.95 38.14 61.86
N ASP A 101 -5.90 37.55 62.46
CA ASP A 101 -4.90 37.92 63.49
C ASP A 101 -3.89 36.73 63.64
N GLY A 102 -2.72 36.94 64.25
CA GLY A 102 -2.10 35.91 65.10
C GLY A 102 -0.85 35.14 64.65
N GLY A 103 0.33 35.80 64.70
CA GLY A 103 1.58 35.34 65.32
C GLY A 103 2.20 33.93 65.12
N SER A 104 3.52 33.97 64.84
CA SER A 104 4.59 33.05 65.31
C SER A 104 5.05 31.92 64.36
N GLY A 105 6.31 31.96 63.91
CA GLY A 105 7.00 30.79 63.37
C GLY A 105 8.16 31.06 62.41
N ARG A 106 9.37 31.01 62.96
CA ARG A 106 10.71 31.10 62.33
C ARG A 106 10.93 30.28 61.03
N LYS A 107 11.83 30.83 60.18
CA LYS A 107 12.72 30.20 59.16
C LYS A 107 12.09 29.65 57.88
N ALA A 108 12.41 30.27 56.74
CA ALA A 108 13.36 29.72 55.75
C ALA A 108 13.32 30.53 54.45
N ALA A 109 14.39 31.27 54.16
CA ALA A 109 14.80 31.52 52.79
C ALA A 109 15.49 30.25 52.26
N ARG A 110 15.27 29.94 50.97
CA ARG A 110 15.81 28.87 50.12
C ARG A 110 14.90 27.66 49.88
N SER A 111 14.25 27.66 48.71
CA SER A 111 14.05 26.46 47.88
C SER A 111 13.63 26.83 46.44
N THR A 112 14.57 27.37 45.65
CA THR A 112 14.53 27.33 44.17
C THR A 112 15.34 26.13 43.65
N LEU A 113 15.04 24.96 44.19
CA LEU A 113 15.55 23.67 43.74
C LEU A 113 14.40 22.69 43.89
N ASN A 114 13.65 22.44 42.81
CA ASN A 114 12.82 21.23 42.60
C ASN A 114 12.21 21.23 41.18
N LEU A 115 12.99 21.57 40.14
CA LEU A 115 12.65 21.25 38.74
C LEU A 115 13.58 20.15 38.17
N VAL A 116 14.30 19.42 39.04
CA VAL A 116 15.26 18.36 38.67
C VAL A 116 14.83 16.99 39.22
N LYS A 117 13.54 16.81 39.53
CA LYS A 117 13.03 15.54 40.09
C LYS A 117 11.88 14.92 39.32
N LEU A 118 11.57 15.41 38.12
CA LEU A 118 10.48 14.88 37.30
C LEU A 118 10.95 14.13 36.05
N GLU A 119 12.25 13.85 35.91
CA GLU A 119 12.79 12.93 34.91
C GLU A 119 13.01 11.51 35.48
N ASP A 120 13.12 11.37 36.81
CA ASP A 120 13.56 10.12 37.47
C ASP A 120 12.42 9.07 37.62
N ASP A 121 11.17 9.44 37.33
CA ASP A 121 9.99 8.56 37.40
C ASP A 121 9.46 8.12 36.02
N MET A 122 10.12 8.50 34.93
CA MET A 122 9.78 7.97 33.60
C MET A 122 10.37 6.56 33.44
N PRO A 123 9.63 5.58 32.88
CA PRO A 123 10.15 4.23 32.72
C PRO A 123 11.45 4.29 31.89
N ARG A 124 12.51 3.70 32.46
CA ARG A 124 13.89 3.62 31.92
C ARG A 124 14.03 2.78 30.63
N GLU A 125 13.01 2.75 29.78
CA GLU A 125 13.05 1.99 28.52
C GLU A 125 14.11 2.54 27.56
N GLY A 126 14.43 3.83 27.61
CA GLY A 126 15.50 4.43 26.80
C GLY A 126 16.91 3.94 27.16
N GLU A 127 17.16 3.57 28.42
CA GLU A 127 18.43 2.94 28.82
C GLU A 127 18.50 1.49 28.28
N THR A 128 17.35 0.80 28.24
CA THR A 128 17.30 -0.60 27.77
C THR A 128 17.52 -0.73 26.26
N THR A 129 16.98 0.18 25.44
CA THR A 129 17.19 0.15 23.98
C THR A 129 18.64 0.41 23.60
N PHE A 130 19.30 1.37 24.27
CA PHE A 130 20.71 1.65 24.05
C PHE A 130 21.61 0.44 24.37
N THR A 131 21.39 -0.20 25.54
CA THR A 131 22.15 -1.40 25.90
C THR A 131 21.93 -2.56 24.93
N ALA A 132 20.71 -2.70 24.40
CA ALA A 132 20.41 -3.70 23.38
C ALA A 132 21.21 -3.43 22.10
N PHE A 133 21.28 -2.18 21.64
CA PHE A 133 22.04 -1.82 20.44
C PHE A 133 23.54 -2.05 20.57
N ALA A 134 24.13 -1.62 21.69
CA ALA A 134 25.54 -1.88 21.95
C ALA A 134 25.84 -3.39 21.92
N SER A 135 24.99 -4.21 22.54
CA SER A 135 25.19 -5.67 22.57
C SER A 135 25.07 -6.34 21.19
N LEU A 136 24.16 -5.84 20.35
CA LEU A 136 23.97 -6.32 18.98
C LEU A 136 25.16 -5.92 18.09
N LEU A 137 25.66 -4.70 18.25
CA LEU A 137 26.83 -4.22 17.53
C LEU A 137 28.10 -4.99 17.95
N ASP A 138 28.30 -5.23 19.24
CA ASP A 138 29.39 -6.06 19.76
C ASP A 138 29.34 -7.48 19.16
N SER A 139 28.14 -8.05 19.04
CA SER A 139 27.93 -9.36 18.41
C SER A 139 28.31 -9.35 16.93
N ALA A 140 28.01 -8.26 16.22
CA ALA A 140 28.39 -8.06 14.82
C ALA A 140 29.92 -7.97 14.66
N ILE A 141 30.56 -7.15 15.49
CA ILE A 141 32.01 -6.92 15.49
C ILE A 141 32.77 -8.21 15.81
N GLN A 142 32.22 -9.04 16.71
CA GLN A 142 32.77 -10.36 17.04
C GLN A 142 32.50 -11.42 15.96
N GLY A 143 31.75 -11.09 14.89
CA GLY A 143 31.40 -12.02 13.81
C GLY A 143 30.34 -13.06 14.20
N LEU A 144 29.61 -12.85 15.30
CA LEU A 144 28.56 -13.74 15.77
C LEU A 144 27.24 -13.53 15.00
N MET A 145 27.09 -12.39 14.34
CA MET A 145 25.90 -12.04 13.56
C MET A 145 26.30 -11.23 12.32
N PRO A 146 25.79 -11.57 11.12
CA PRO A 146 25.94 -10.74 9.93
C PRO A 146 25.32 -9.34 10.13
N PHE A 147 25.96 -8.29 9.59
CA PHE A 147 25.44 -6.91 9.68
C PHE A 147 23.99 -6.74 9.18
N PRO A 148 23.54 -7.38 8.07
CA PRO A 148 22.13 -7.30 7.67
C PRO A 148 21.16 -7.78 8.76
N ASP A 149 21.51 -8.84 9.48
CA ASP A 149 20.67 -9.37 10.56
C ASP A 149 20.63 -8.42 11.76
N VAL A 150 21.75 -7.74 12.05
CA VAL A 150 21.85 -6.71 13.09
C VAL A 150 20.91 -5.54 12.80
N ILE A 151 20.86 -5.07 11.55
CA ILE A 151 19.95 -3.99 11.14
C ILE A 151 18.48 -4.39 11.37
N LEU A 152 18.11 -5.63 11.06
CA LEU A 152 16.75 -6.13 11.36
C LEU A 152 16.49 -6.22 12.86
N GLN A 153 17.49 -6.54 13.69
CA GLN A 153 17.31 -6.52 15.15
C GLN A 153 17.17 -5.09 15.68
N PHE A 154 17.82 -4.10 15.06
CA PHE A 154 17.62 -2.69 15.40
C PHE A 154 16.19 -2.25 15.13
N GLU A 155 15.70 -2.52 13.93
CA GLU A 155 14.31 -2.32 13.53
C GLU A 155 13.33 -2.92 14.55
N ARG A 156 13.47 -4.22 14.85
CA ARG A 156 12.59 -4.93 15.79
C ARG A 156 12.62 -4.35 17.20
N THR A 157 13.80 -3.95 17.68
CA THR A 157 13.94 -3.37 19.02
C THR A 157 13.21 -2.03 19.10
N CYS A 158 13.38 -1.16 18.11
CA CYS A 158 12.67 0.11 18.02
C CYS A 158 11.15 -0.10 17.95
N ARG A 159 10.69 -1.02 17.08
CA ARG A 159 9.26 -1.32 16.94
C ARG A 159 8.64 -1.89 18.21
N ASN A 160 9.30 -2.86 18.84
CA ASN A 160 8.81 -3.46 20.09
C ASN A 160 8.75 -2.44 21.23
N ALA A 161 9.72 -1.53 21.30
CA ALA A 161 9.69 -0.42 22.25
C ALA A 161 8.53 0.56 21.95
N SER A 162 8.28 0.87 20.67
CA SER A 162 7.13 1.68 20.24
C SER A 162 5.79 1.04 20.64
N GLU A 163 5.60 -0.25 20.34
CA GLU A 163 4.39 -0.99 20.72
C GLU A 163 4.20 -1.00 22.24
N SER A 164 5.28 -1.27 22.98
CA SER A 164 5.24 -1.29 24.45
C SER A 164 4.79 0.05 25.01
N LEU A 165 5.34 1.16 24.52
CA LEU A 165 4.94 2.51 24.93
C LEU A 165 3.49 2.86 24.56
N ARG A 166 3.01 2.45 23.37
CA ARG A 166 1.63 2.71 22.93
C ARG A 166 0.60 1.98 23.79
N TYR A 167 0.90 0.76 24.24
CA TYR A 167 -0.05 -0.07 24.99
C TYR A 167 0.21 -0.10 26.51
N ALA A 168 1.34 0.42 27.00
CA ALA A 168 1.60 0.57 28.43
C ALA A 168 0.65 1.57 29.11
N ALA A 169 0.08 2.52 28.36
CA ALA A 169 -0.74 3.62 28.88
C ALA A 169 -2.22 3.26 29.15
N ILE A 170 -2.60 1.97 29.16
CA ILE A 170 -3.97 1.54 29.50
C ILE A 170 -4.14 1.51 31.02
N GLY A 171 -4.05 2.69 31.66
CA GLY A 171 -4.39 2.85 33.08
C GLY A 171 -3.68 4.00 33.80
N LYS A 172 -4.41 5.09 34.06
CA LYS A 172 -4.07 6.18 35.00
C LYS A 172 -2.88 7.09 34.66
N VAL A 173 -2.53 7.26 33.39
CA VAL A 173 -1.55 8.27 32.96
C VAL A 173 -2.25 9.62 32.73
N ARG A 174 -1.65 10.74 33.14
CA ARG A 174 -2.23 12.08 32.87
C ARG A 174 -2.24 12.34 31.36
N MET A 175 -3.22 13.10 30.86
CA MET A 175 -3.37 13.38 29.41
C MET A 175 -2.09 13.92 28.73
N VAL A 176 -1.30 14.72 29.45
CA VAL A 176 -0.03 15.27 28.94
C VAL A 176 1.06 14.19 28.84
N GLU A 177 1.15 13.31 29.83
CA GLU A 177 2.10 12.20 29.85
C GLU A 177 1.75 11.17 28.75
N ASP A 178 0.47 10.88 28.55
CA ASP A 178 -0.01 10.00 27.46
C ASP A 178 0.35 10.58 26.08
N LYS A 179 0.15 11.89 25.88
CA LYS A 179 0.54 12.56 24.64
C LYS A 179 2.06 12.50 24.40
N LEU A 180 2.88 12.67 25.43
CA LEU A 180 4.33 12.55 25.33
C LEU A 180 4.76 11.11 25.02
N MET A 181 4.14 10.11 25.65
CA MET A 181 4.40 8.70 25.38
C MET A 181 4.03 8.32 23.95
N GLN A 182 2.90 8.80 23.44
CA GLN A 182 2.49 8.60 22.04
C GLN A 182 3.48 9.24 21.06
N GLN A 183 3.96 10.44 21.36
CA GLN A 183 5.00 11.10 20.54
C GLN A 183 6.30 10.30 20.53
N LYS A 184 6.77 9.85 21.70
CA LYS A 184 7.98 9.03 21.80
C LYS A 184 7.82 7.70 21.05
N ALA A 185 6.66 7.07 21.16
CA ALA A 185 6.39 5.84 20.43
C ALA A 185 6.37 6.03 18.92
N GLN A 186 5.83 7.15 18.43
CA GLN A 186 5.87 7.46 17.00
C GLN A 186 7.30 7.61 16.49
N LEU A 187 8.16 8.33 17.22
CA LEU A 187 9.56 8.51 16.84
C LEU A 187 10.33 7.19 16.78
N LEU A 188 10.07 6.27 17.71
CA LEU A 188 10.66 4.93 17.67
C LEU A 188 10.15 4.11 16.48
N LEU A 189 8.89 4.31 16.08
CA LEU A 189 8.34 3.65 14.89
C LEU A 189 8.98 4.21 13.61
N ASP A 190 9.18 5.52 13.53
CA ASP A 190 9.86 6.19 12.41
C ASP A 190 11.35 5.76 12.33
N GLU A 191 11.99 5.56 13.48
CA GLU A 191 13.34 4.99 13.55
C GLU A 191 13.37 3.53 13.06
N ALA A 192 12.40 2.70 13.47
CA ALA A 192 12.26 1.34 12.94
C ALA A 192 12.07 1.36 11.42
N ALA A 193 11.24 2.27 10.89
CA ALA A 193 11.05 2.45 9.46
C ALA A 193 12.37 2.78 8.74
N SER A 194 13.19 3.68 9.31
CA SER A 194 14.51 4.02 8.76
C SER A 194 15.48 2.82 8.75
N TRP A 195 15.51 2.02 9.83
CA TRP A 195 16.33 0.80 9.88
C TRP A 195 15.86 -0.25 8.86
N SER A 196 14.55 -0.45 8.74
CA SER A 196 13.98 -1.36 7.75
C SER A 196 14.35 -0.92 6.33
N LEU A 197 14.27 0.38 6.00
CA LEU A 197 14.69 0.90 4.71
C LEU A 197 16.16 0.60 4.42
N LEU A 198 17.05 0.86 5.39
CA LEU A 198 18.47 0.55 5.26
C LEU A 198 18.70 -0.94 4.94
N TRP A 199 17.94 -1.82 5.59
CA TRP A 199 17.97 -3.24 5.28
C TRP A 199 17.48 -3.54 3.87
N TYR A 200 16.34 -2.99 3.44
CA TYR A 200 15.81 -3.17 2.09
C TYR A 200 16.76 -2.66 1.00
N LEU A 201 17.51 -1.58 1.25
CA LEU A 201 18.43 -1.00 0.28
C LEU A 201 19.81 -1.67 0.26
N TYR A 202 20.37 -2.00 1.41
CA TYR A 202 21.78 -2.44 1.53
C TYR A 202 21.96 -3.79 2.23
N GLY A 203 21.03 -4.18 3.10
CA GLY A 203 21.10 -5.45 3.82
C GLY A 203 20.61 -6.65 3.02
N LYS A 204 19.59 -6.45 2.17
CA LYS A 204 19.04 -7.50 1.31
C LYS A 204 19.99 -7.79 0.15
N ALA A 205 20.50 -9.02 0.09
CA ALA A 205 21.32 -9.48 -1.03
C ALA A 205 20.54 -9.40 -2.35
N ASN A 206 21.24 -9.17 -3.45
CA ASN A 206 20.65 -9.28 -4.78
C ASN A 206 20.28 -10.75 -5.01
N GLU A 207 18.98 -11.02 -5.13
CA GLU A 207 18.47 -12.35 -5.39
C GLU A 207 18.81 -12.74 -6.83
N GLU A 208 19.70 -13.73 -7.00
CA GLU A 208 19.95 -14.32 -8.31
C GLU A 208 18.72 -15.13 -8.75
N LEU A 209 18.21 -14.83 -9.94
CA LEU A 209 17.06 -15.55 -10.49
C LEU A 209 17.51 -16.96 -10.94
N PRO A 210 16.95 -18.05 -10.37
CA PRO A 210 17.33 -19.40 -10.75
C PRO A 210 16.99 -19.67 -12.22
N GLU A 211 17.95 -20.16 -13.01
CA GLU A 211 17.77 -20.46 -14.44
C GLU A 211 16.60 -21.42 -14.69
N GLY A 212 16.32 -22.34 -13.75
CA GLY A 212 15.22 -23.31 -13.85
C GLY A 212 13.81 -22.74 -13.80
N LEU A 213 13.64 -21.45 -13.45
CA LEU A 213 12.35 -20.77 -13.47
C LEU A 213 12.02 -20.16 -14.84
N PHE A 214 12.99 -20.06 -15.74
CA PHE A 214 12.76 -19.52 -17.07
C PHE A 214 12.27 -20.60 -18.03
N MET A 215 11.20 -20.27 -18.75
CA MET A 215 10.67 -21.10 -19.82
C MET A 215 11.13 -20.53 -21.17
N SER A 216 11.25 -21.40 -22.18
CA SER A 216 11.45 -20.97 -23.57
C SER A 216 10.19 -21.29 -24.39
N PRO A 217 9.58 -20.31 -25.07
CA PRO A 217 9.92 -18.87 -25.04
C PRO A 217 9.55 -18.22 -23.69
N THR A 218 10.27 -17.16 -23.33
CA THR A 218 10.07 -16.44 -22.07
C THR A 218 8.77 -15.65 -22.10
N THR A 219 8.11 -15.61 -20.95
CA THR A 219 6.89 -14.81 -20.75
C THR A 219 7.23 -13.35 -20.41
N SER A 220 6.28 -12.44 -20.59
CA SER A 220 6.45 -11.02 -20.23
C SER A 220 6.77 -10.83 -18.75
N HIS A 221 6.15 -11.60 -17.86
CA HIS A 221 6.44 -11.55 -16.43
C HIS A 221 7.87 -12.03 -16.11
N GLN A 222 8.34 -13.11 -16.75
CA GLN A 222 9.73 -13.57 -16.59
C GLN A 222 10.74 -12.54 -17.10
N GLU A 223 10.44 -11.89 -18.22
CA GLU A 223 11.28 -10.80 -18.76
C GLU A 223 11.31 -9.60 -17.80
N ALA A 224 10.16 -9.19 -17.28
CA ALA A 224 10.06 -8.12 -16.30
C ALA A 224 10.90 -8.42 -15.05
N CYS A 225 10.87 -9.65 -14.54
CA CYS A 225 11.69 -10.04 -13.39
C CYS A 225 13.18 -10.02 -13.72
N ARG A 226 13.59 -10.52 -14.91
CA ARG A 226 14.98 -10.45 -15.38
C ARG A 226 15.48 -9.01 -15.45
N TYR A 227 14.67 -8.12 -16.00
CA TYR A 227 14.97 -6.71 -16.08
C TYR A 227 15.17 -6.08 -14.69
N VAL A 228 14.23 -6.30 -13.77
CA VAL A 228 14.31 -5.73 -12.42
C VAL A 228 15.50 -6.29 -11.62
N ALA A 229 15.89 -7.54 -11.87
CA ALA A 229 17.08 -8.13 -11.25
C ALA A 229 18.41 -7.55 -11.76
N THR A 230 18.43 -6.91 -12.94
CA THR A 230 19.65 -6.43 -13.60
C THR A 230 19.76 -4.90 -13.63
N ASP A 231 18.66 -4.17 -13.77
CA ASP A 231 18.64 -2.70 -13.78
C ASP A 231 18.63 -2.14 -12.35
N LEU A 232 19.70 -1.42 -11.99
CA LEU A 232 19.88 -0.86 -10.64
C LEU A 232 18.75 0.09 -10.21
N THR A 233 18.20 0.86 -11.15
CA THR A 233 17.13 1.81 -10.84
C THR A 233 15.79 1.10 -10.63
N ALA A 234 15.48 0.11 -11.46
CA ALA A 234 14.28 -0.72 -11.28
C ALA A 234 14.37 -1.53 -9.97
N GLN A 235 15.55 -2.05 -9.64
CA GLN A 235 15.80 -2.72 -8.37
C GLN A 235 15.63 -1.77 -7.17
N LEU A 236 16.13 -0.53 -7.26
CA LEU A 236 15.89 0.50 -6.24
C LEU A 236 14.39 0.75 -6.05
N CYS A 237 13.63 0.94 -7.14
CA CYS A 237 12.19 1.14 -7.07
C CYS A 237 11.48 -0.06 -6.42
N LEU A 238 11.84 -1.29 -6.82
CA LEU A 238 11.31 -2.52 -6.23
C LEU A 238 11.55 -2.56 -4.71
N ARG A 239 12.78 -2.27 -4.27
CA ARG A 239 13.14 -2.27 -2.83
C ARG A 239 12.35 -1.23 -2.05
N ILE A 240 12.16 -0.03 -2.60
CA ILE A 240 11.33 1.02 -1.98
C ILE A 240 9.86 0.58 -1.89
N VAL A 241 9.31 0.00 -2.95
CA VAL A 241 7.91 -0.49 -2.97
C VAL A 241 7.71 -1.58 -1.93
N LEU A 242 8.58 -2.60 -1.91
CA LEU A 242 8.52 -3.69 -0.94
C LEU A 242 8.66 -3.21 0.50
N TRP A 243 9.51 -2.21 0.74
CA TRP A 243 9.66 -1.59 2.05
C TRP A 243 8.36 -0.91 2.50
N LEU A 244 7.78 -0.05 1.67
CA LEU A 244 6.56 0.69 2.01
C LEU A 244 5.34 -0.23 2.15
N GLU A 245 5.22 -1.25 1.30
CA GLU A 245 4.19 -2.29 1.42
C GLU A 245 4.38 -3.10 2.70
N GLY A 246 5.63 -3.40 3.08
CA GLY A 246 5.97 -4.05 4.34
C GLY A 246 5.51 -3.24 5.56
N LEU A 247 5.85 -1.95 5.61
CA LEU A 247 5.42 -1.05 6.69
C LEU A 247 3.89 -0.98 6.80
N ALA A 248 3.21 -0.85 5.67
CA ALA A 248 1.75 -0.82 5.62
C ALA A 248 1.15 -2.15 6.09
N SER A 249 1.70 -3.29 5.65
CA SER A 249 1.24 -4.63 6.05
C SER A 249 1.38 -4.86 7.56
N GLU A 250 2.51 -4.49 8.14
CA GLU A 250 2.74 -4.61 9.58
C GLU A 250 1.79 -3.72 10.41
N SER A 251 1.48 -2.52 9.90
CA SER A 251 0.48 -1.64 10.52
C SER A 251 -0.91 -2.29 10.54
N LEU A 252 -1.31 -2.97 9.46
CA LEU A 252 -2.58 -3.70 9.39
C LEU A 252 -2.59 -4.91 10.34
N ASP A 253 -1.48 -5.64 10.45
CA ASP A 253 -1.37 -6.76 11.37
C ASP A 253 -1.47 -6.31 12.84
N LEU A 254 -0.89 -5.15 13.16
CA LEU A 254 -1.06 -4.52 14.47
C LEU A 254 -2.52 -4.09 14.71
N GLU A 255 -3.17 -3.48 13.73
CA GLU A 255 -4.59 -3.11 13.84
C GLU A 255 -5.47 -4.35 14.07
N LYS A 256 -5.23 -5.43 13.32
CA LYS A 256 -5.92 -6.70 13.50
C LYS A 256 -5.69 -7.28 14.89
N LYS A 257 -4.47 -7.23 15.42
CA LYS A 257 -4.12 -7.68 16.78
C LYS A 257 -4.90 -6.91 17.86
N VAL A 258 -5.13 -5.62 17.65
CA VAL A 258 -5.71 -4.71 18.66
C VAL A 258 -7.23 -4.61 18.55
N ARG A 259 -7.75 -4.43 17.33
CA ARG A 259 -9.18 -4.21 17.05
C ARG A 259 -9.91 -5.49 16.63
N GLY A 260 -9.18 -6.54 16.27
CA GLY A 260 -9.73 -7.81 15.77
C GLY A 260 -9.96 -7.86 14.25
N SER A 261 -9.92 -6.70 13.57
CA SER A 261 -10.00 -6.58 12.11
C SER A 261 -9.31 -5.30 11.66
N HIS A 262 -8.74 -5.32 10.46
CA HIS A 262 -8.12 -4.18 9.77
C HIS A 262 -8.90 -3.75 8.51
N VAL A 263 -9.98 -4.48 8.16
CA VAL A 263 -10.92 -4.13 7.08
C VAL A 263 -12.36 -4.35 7.52
N GLY A 264 -13.31 -3.74 6.81
CA GLY A 264 -14.74 -3.91 7.02
C GLY A 264 -15.27 -5.29 6.64
N SER A 265 -16.47 -5.60 7.14
CA SER A 265 -17.20 -6.83 6.78
C SER A 265 -18.31 -6.53 5.77
N TYR A 266 -18.17 -7.07 4.56
CA TYR A 266 -19.10 -6.87 3.46
C TYR A 266 -19.81 -8.18 3.14
N LEU A 267 -20.98 -8.39 3.74
CA LEU A 267 -21.73 -9.63 3.54
C LEU A 267 -22.57 -9.57 2.25
N PRO A 268 -22.56 -10.62 1.42
CA PRO A 268 -23.27 -10.64 0.13
C PRO A 268 -24.78 -10.92 0.30
N SER A 269 -25.28 -11.02 1.53
CA SER A 269 -26.60 -11.59 1.90
C SER A 269 -27.81 -10.97 1.19
N SER A 270 -27.65 -9.79 0.57
CA SER A 270 -28.74 -9.09 -0.13
C SER A 270 -28.45 -8.83 -1.63
N GLY A 271 -27.32 -9.30 -2.16
CA GLY A 271 -26.87 -8.99 -3.52
C GLY A 271 -26.28 -7.58 -3.66
N VAL A 272 -25.63 -7.35 -4.80
CA VAL A 272 -24.96 -6.09 -5.15
C VAL A 272 -26.01 -4.97 -5.34
N TRP A 273 -25.69 -3.78 -4.82
CA TRP A 273 -26.53 -2.57 -4.90
C TRP A 273 -28.00 -2.84 -4.56
N HIS A 274 -28.21 -3.57 -3.47
CA HIS A 274 -29.52 -4.11 -3.12
C HIS A 274 -30.60 -3.02 -2.95
N ARG A 275 -30.25 -1.83 -2.44
CA ARG A 275 -31.23 -0.75 -2.28
C ARG A 275 -31.62 -0.19 -3.64
N THR A 276 -30.66 0.03 -4.53
CA THR A 276 -30.85 0.47 -5.92
C THR A 276 -31.67 -0.56 -6.68
N GLN A 277 -31.36 -1.85 -6.53
CA GLN A 277 -32.15 -2.94 -7.13
C GLN A 277 -33.61 -2.93 -6.65
N ARG A 278 -33.86 -2.73 -5.35
CA ARG A 278 -35.23 -2.61 -4.79
C ARG A 278 -35.94 -1.37 -5.30
N TYR A 279 -35.23 -0.25 -5.43
CA TYR A 279 -35.76 1.00 -5.97
C TYR A 279 -36.23 0.83 -7.42
N LEU A 280 -35.42 0.18 -8.26
CA LEU A 280 -35.77 -0.10 -9.65
C LEU A 280 -36.95 -1.07 -9.78
N LYS A 281 -37.04 -2.09 -8.92
CA LYS A 281 -38.18 -3.02 -8.88
C LYS A 281 -39.51 -2.32 -8.59
N ARG A 282 -39.50 -1.17 -7.89
CA ARG A 282 -40.70 -0.36 -7.60
C ARG A 282 -41.16 0.50 -8.79
N LYS A 283 -40.43 0.47 -9.92
CA LYS A 283 -40.69 1.30 -11.10
C LYS A 283 -40.71 2.80 -10.79
N ASN A 284 -39.89 3.22 -9.84
CA ASN A 284 -39.65 4.63 -9.60
C ASN A 284 -38.85 5.19 -10.78
N ASN A 285 -39.31 6.29 -11.34
CA ASN A 285 -38.64 6.97 -12.45
C ASN A 285 -37.93 8.21 -11.91
N ASP A 286 -36.65 8.05 -11.58
CA ASP A 286 -35.72 9.15 -11.36
C ASP A 286 -34.66 9.08 -12.47
N SER A 287 -34.51 10.17 -13.23
CA SER A 287 -33.52 10.25 -14.30
C SER A 287 -32.08 10.23 -13.78
N ASN A 288 -31.88 10.53 -12.49
CA ASN A 288 -30.56 10.61 -11.87
C ASN A 288 -30.07 9.25 -11.33
N ILE A 289 -30.95 8.24 -11.24
CA ILE A 289 -30.60 6.92 -10.74
C ILE A 289 -30.41 5.95 -11.91
N VAL A 290 -29.39 5.10 -11.81
CA VAL A 290 -29.10 4.06 -12.81
C VAL A 290 -30.33 3.16 -13.04
N LYS A 291 -30.55 2.75 -14.29
CA LYS A 291 -31.66 1.88 -14.71
C LYS A 291 -31.25 0.42 -14.78
N HIS A 292 -29.95 0.15 -14.91
CA HIS A 292 -29.36 -1.19 -14.90
C HIS A 292 -28.45 -1.39 -13.68
N VAL A 293 -28.16 -2.65 -13.36
CA VAL A 293 -27.41 -3.07 -12.14
C VAL A 293 -26.15 -3.84 -12.53
N ASP A 294 -25.65 -3.64 -13.74
CA ASP A 294 -24.32 -4.04 -14.17
C ASP A 294 -23.29 -3.00 -13.74
N PHE A 295 -22.04 -3.43 -13.55
CA PHE A 295 -21.00 -2.63 -12.90
C PHE A 295 -20.64 -1.35 -13.68
N ASP A 296 -20.84 -1.31 -14.99
CA ASP A 296 -20.60 -0.14 -15.84
C ASP A 296 -21.85 0.75 -15.98
N ALA A 297 -22.98 0.41 -15.36
CA ALA A 297 -24.19 1.22 -15.42
C ALA A 297 -23.97 2.69 -14.97
N PRO A 298 -23.24 2.98 -13.86
CA PRO A 298 -23.03 4.36 -13.43
C PRO A 298 -22.30 5.21 -14.47
N THR A 299 -21.27 4.66 -15.12
CA THR A 299 -20.47 5.38 -16.12
C THR A 299 -21.15 5.41 -17.49
N ARG A 300 -21.80 4.31 -17.90
CA ARG A 300 -22.51 4.22 -19.20
C ARG A 300 -23.77 5.07 -19.24
N GLU A 301 -24.52 5.13 -18.14
CA GLU A 301 -25.77 5.89 -18.06
C GLU A 301 -25.58 7.32 -17.56
N VAL A 302 -24.39 7.63 -17.05
CA VAL A 302 -24.08 8.92 -16.42
C VAL A 302 -25.11 9.22 -15.32
N ALA A 303 -25.32 8.22 -14.46
CA ALA A 303 -26.31 8.22 -13.40
C ALA A 303 -25.73 7.59 -12.13
N GLN A 304 -26.34 7.87 -10.98
CA GLN A 304 -25.81 7.46 -9.69
C GLN A 304 -26.55 6.25 -9.11
N LEU A 305 -25.86 5.52 -8.25
CA LEU A 305 -26.49 4.58 -7.34
C LEU A 305 -27.27 5.34 -6.26
N LEU A 306 -28.14 4.65 -5.53
CA LEU A 306 -28.67 5.23 -4.30
C LEU A 306 -27.54 5.57 -3.31
N PRO A 307 -27.66 6.64 -2.51
CA PRO A 307 -26.57 7.14 -1.67
C PRO A 307 -25.97 6.09 -0.73
N ASP A 308 -26.80 5.20 -0.19
CA ASP A 308 -26.36 4.13 0.70
C ASP A 308 -25.51 3.07 0.00
N ASP A 309 -25.88 2.69 -1.22
CA ASP A 309 -25.11 1.73 -2.02
C ASP A 309 -23.81 2.38 -2.50
N LYS A 310 -23.85 3.67 -2.93
CA LYS A 310 -22.65 4.44 -3.28
C LYS A 310 -21.68 4.51 -2.09
N LYS A 311 -22.19 4.80 -0.89
CA LYS A 311 -21.37 4.86 0.33
C LYS A 311 -20.77 3.51 0.70
N GLN A 312 -21.53 2.43 0.55
CA GLN A 312 -21.02 1.07 0.82
C GLN A 312 -19.91 0.69 -0.16
N ASP A 313 -20.06 1.04 -1.45
CA ASP A 313 -19.02 0.81 -2.45
C ASP A 313 -17.75 1.63 -2.17
N GLU A 314 -17.89 2.89 -1.75
CA GLU A 314 -16.74 3.74 -1.41
C GLU A 314 -15.95 3.15 -0.22
N LEU A 315 -16.64 2.70 0.83
CA LEU A 315 -15.99 2.05 1.99
C LEU A 315 -15.28 0.75 1.61
N LEU A 316 -15.91 -0.09 0.77
CA LEU A 316 -15.28 -1.31 0.27
C LEU A 316 -14.02 -0.99 -0.53
N LEU A 317 -14.05 0.04 -1.37
CA LEU A 317 -12.90 0.45 -2.19
C LEU A 317 -11.80 1.12 -1.37
N GLU A 318 -12.14 1.81 -0.29
CA GLU A 318 -11.18 2.32 0.69
C GLU A 318 -10.41 1.18 1.37
N ASP A 319 -11.11 0.11 1.77
CA ASP A 319 -10.47 -1.08 2.33
C ASP A 319 -9.63 -1.82 1.28
N ILE A 320 -10.12 -1.94 0.04
CA ILE A 320 -9.33 -2.50 -1.07
C ILE A 320 -8.06 -1.68 -1.30
N TRP A 321 -8.18 -0.35 -1.35
CA TRP A 321 -7.03 0.54 -1.49
C TRP A 321 -6.01 0.34 -0.37
N THR A 322 -6.48 0.20 0.86
CA THR A 322 -5.65 -0.06 2.03
C THR A 322 -4.89 -1.38 1.91
N LEU A 323 -5.55 -2.46 1.45
CA LEU A 323 -4.91 -3.75 1.22
C LEU A 323 -3.90 -3.71 0.07
N LEU A 324 -4.20 -2.99 -1.02
CA LEU A 324 -3.29 -2.84 -2.15
C LEU A 324 -2.01 -2.08 -1.76
N ARG A 325 -2.12 -1.03 -0.93
CA ARG A 325 -0.95 -0.32 -0.38
C ARG A 325 -0.08 -1.19 0.53
N ALA A 326 -0.62 -2.27 1.06
CA ALA A 326 0.09 -3.23 1.91
C ALA A 326 0.62 -4.44 1.13
N GLY A 327 0.53 -4.45 -0.21
CA GLY A 327 0.91 -5.61 -1.03
C GLY A 327 0.02 -6.84 -0.84
N ARG A 328 -1.13 -6.71 -0.17
CA ARG A 328 -2.05 -7.82 0.17
C ARG A 328 -3.10 -8.04 -0.92
N LEU A 329 -2.62 -8.27 -2.15
CA LEU A 329 -3.47 -8.40 -3.34
C LEU A 329 -4.49 -9.55 -3.21
N GLU A 330 -4.06 -10.70 -2.68
CA GLU A 330 -4.95 -11.86 -2.51
C GLU A 330 -6.12 -11.53 -1.59
N GLU A 331 -5.84 -10.88 -0.45
CA GLU A 331 -6.87 -10.49 0.50
C GLU A 331 -7.81 -9.43 -0.10
N ALA A 332 -7.29 -8.50 -0.90
CA ALA A 332 -8.14 -7.54 -1.62
C ALA A 332 -9.08 -8.27 -2.61
N CYS A 333 -8.55 -9.25 -3.34
CA CYS A 333 -9.32 -10.10 -4.25
C CYS A 333 -10.35 -10.96 -3.47
N GLU A 334 -10.03 -11.46 -2.28
CA GLU A 334 -10.98 -12.16 -1.39
C GLU A 334 -12.06 -11.24 -0.81
N LEU A 335 -11.69 -10.02 -0.40
CA LEU A 335 -12.63 -9.02 0.11
C LEU A 335 -13.67 -8.68 -0.96
N CYS A 336 -13.24 -8.46 -2.21
CA CYS A 336 -14.12 -8.27 -3.35
C CYS A 336 -15.11 -9.43 -3.54
N ARG A 337 -14.63 -10.69 -3.46
CA ARG A 337 -15.48 -11.88 -3.59
C ARG A 337 -16.46 -12.01 -2.43
N SER A 338 -16.01 -11.73 -1.21
CA SER A 338 -16.85 -11.76 -0.01
C SER A 338 -17.99 -10.74 -0.10
N ALA A 339 -17.72 -9.55 -0.65
CA ALA A 339 -18.71 -8.51 -0.91
C ALA A 339 -19.69 -8.86 -2.04
N GLY A 340 -19.51 -9.99 -2.73
CA GLY A 340 -20.29 -10.37 -3.92
C GLY A 340 -19.89 -9.62 -5.19
N GLN A 341 -18.75 -8.93 -5.18
CA GLN A 341 -18.22 -8.10 -6.27
C GLN A 341 -17.05 -8.79 -7.01
N SER A 342 -17.25 -10.03 -7.45
CA SER A 342 -16.19 -10.85 -8.07
C SER A 342 -15.56 -10.25 -9.32
N TRP A 343 -16.26 -9.35 -10.03
CA TRP A 343 -15.68 -8.63 -11.17
C TRP A 343 -14.54 -7.68 -10.74
N ARG A 344 -14.62 -7.09 -9.54
CA ARG A 344 -13.51 -6.29 -8.99
C ARG A 344 -12.31 -7.15 -8.69
N ALA A 345 -12.49 -8.36 -8.14
CA ALA A 345 -11.40 -9.31 -7.96
C ALA A 345 -10.73 -9.68 -9.30
N ALA A 346 -11.53 -9.92 -10.35
CA ALA A 346 -11.00 -10.21 -11.69
C ALA A 346 -10.27 -9.01 -12.32
N THR A 347 -10.61 -7.80 -11.88
CA THR A 347 -9.96 -6.56 -12.29
C THR A 347 -8.64 -6.35 -11.53
N LEU A 348 -8.57 -6.66 -10.24
CA LEU A 348 -7.34 -6.53 -9.45
C LEU A 348 -6.30 -7.60 -9.81
N CYS A 349 -6.77 -8.82 -10.07
CA CYS A 349 -5.95 -10.00 -10.34
C CYS A 349 -6.21 -10.52 -11.78
N PRO A 350 -5.71 -9.85 -12.84
CA PRO A 350 -5.95 -10.26 -14.23
C PRO A 350 -5.26 -11.60 -14.58
N PHE A 351 -5.52 -12.11 -15.79
CA PHE A 351 -4.86 -13.30 -16.36
C PHE A 351 -4.93 -14.59 -15.53
N GLY A 352 -6.03 -14.76 -14.78
CA GLY A 352 -6.27 -15.99 -14.02
C GLY A 352 -5.59 -16.04 -12.66
N GLY A 353 -5.26 -14.88 -12.07
CA GLY A 353 -4.68 -14.80 -10.73
C GLY A 353 -3.17 -14.98 -10.71
N ILE A 354 -2.50 -14.72 -11.84
CA ILE A 354 -1.05 -14.69 -11.92
C ILE A 354 -0.55 -13.42 -11.26
N ASP A 355 0.42 -13.56 -10.38
CA ASP A 355 1.06 -12.45 -9.71
C ASP A 355 2.03 -11.75 -10.69
N LEU A 356 1.64 -10.59 -11.20
CA LEU A 356 2.45 -9.88 -12.19
C LEU A 356 3.57 -9.04 -11.56
N PHE A 357 3.64 -8.96 -10.23
CA PHE A 357 4.64 -8.13 -9.56
C PHE A 357 6.05 -8.63 -9.91
N PRO A 358 6.98 -7.79 -10.37
CA PRO A 358 8.24 -8.25 -10.94
C PRO A 358 9.27 -8.62 -9.86
N SER A 359 8.97 -9.66 -9.07
CA SER A 359 9.79 -10.17 -7.97
C SER A 359 10.04 -11.68 -8.11
N LEU A 360 11.13 -12.16 -7.47
CA LEU A 360 11.42 -13.60 -7.41
C LEU A 360 10.30 -14.37 -6.68
N GLU A 361 9.71 -13.80 -5.63
CA GLU A 361 8.61 -14.41 -4.90
C GLU A 361 7.40 -14.66 -5.81
N ALA A 362 7.03 -13.67 -6.62
CA ALA A 362 5.95 -13.82 -7.60
C ALA A 362 6.29 -14.90 -8.64
N MET A 363 7.52 -14.95 -9.15
CA MET A 363 7.95 -16.02 -10.07
C MET A 363 7.84 -17.41 -9.43
N LEU A 364 8.28 -17.57 -8.18
CA LEU A 364 8.21 -18.84 -7.46
C LEU A 364 6.76 -19.27 -7.21
N LYS A 365 5.90 -18.33 -6.83
CA LYS A 365 4.47 -18.54 -6.59
C LYS A 365 3.71 -18.91 -7.86
N ASN A 366 4.00 -18.23 -8.97
CA ASN A 366 3.38 -18.51 -10.27
C ASN A 366 3.83 -19.84 -10.87
N GLY A 367 5.10 -20.21 -10.62
CA GLY A 367 5.73 -21.36 -11.25
C GLY A 367 5.67 -21.29 -12.79
N ASN A 368 5.67 -22.46 -13.41
CA ASN A 368 5.67 -22.59 -14.87
C ASN A 368 4.25 -22.50 -15.44
N SER A 369 3.69 -21.29 -15.53
CA SER A 369 2.36 -21.04 -16.10
C SER A 369 2.33 -21.23 -17.62
N ARG A 370 2.08 -22.47 -18.05
CA ARG A 370 1.90 -22.82 -19.48
C ARG A 370 0.75 -22.07 -20.14
N THR A 371 -0.28 -21.70 -19.37
CA THR A 371 -1.45 -20.98 -19.89
C THR A 371 -1.09 -19.57 -20.31
N LEU A 372 -0.36 -18.82 -19.47
CA LEU A 372 0.10 -17.48 -19.85
C LEU A 372 1.10 -17.53 -20.99
N GLN A 373 2.00 -18.52 -20.98
CA GLN A 373 2.93 -18.72 -22.09
C GLN A 373 2.20 -18.97 -23.42
N ALA A 374 1.18 -19.83 -23.44
CA ALA A 374 0.39 -20.08 -24.65
C ALA A 374 -0.35 -18.83 -25.13
N ILE A 375 -0.93 -18.06 -24.20
CA ILE A 375 -1.61 -16.82 -24.48
C ILE A 375 -0.68 -15.79 -25.14
N GLU A 376 0.53 -15.62 -24.61
CA GLU A 376 1.51 -14.67 -25.14
C GLU A 376 2.16 -15.15 -26.44
N LEU A 377 2.28 -16.48 -26.63
CA LEU A 377 2.68 -17.06 -27.91
C LEU A 377 1.68 -16.73 -29.02
N GLU A 378 0.39 -16.75 -28.73
CA GLU A 378 -0.67 -16.44 -29.71
C GLU A 378 -0.86 -14.93 -29.91
N SER A 379 -0.73 -14.14 -28.83
CA SER A 379 -1.07 -12.71 -28.83
C SER A 379 0.13 -11.78 -28.95
N GLY A 380 1.36 -12.29 -28.88
CA GLY A 380 2.57 -11.48 -28.70
C GLY A 380 2.84 -11.13 -27.23
N ILE A 381 4.13 -11.04 -26.89
CA ILE A 381 4.61 -10.79 -25.52
C ILE A 381 4.13 -9.42 -25.02
N GLY A 382 3.58 -9.41 -23.80
CA GLY A 382 3.14 -8.17 -23.12
C GLY A 382 1.97 -7.43 -23.79
N ARG A 383 1.39 -7.94 -24.88
CA ARG A 383 0.28 -7.29 -25.58
C ARG A 383 -0.97 -7.23 -24.72
N GLN A 384 -1.34 -8.35 -24.09
CA GLN A 384 -2.53 -8.41 -23.24
C GLN A 384 -2.39 -7.53 -21.99
N TRP A 385 -1.21 -7.50 -21.41
CA TRP A 385 -0.89 -6.61 -20.29
C TRP A 385 -1.08 -5.14 -20.68
N ARG A 386 -0.57 -4.71 -21.84
CA ARG A 386 -0.79 -3.34 -22.32
C ARG A 386 -2.27 -3.02 -22.57
N LEU A 387 -3.02 -3.94 -23.17
CA LEU A 387 -4.47 -3.77 -23.36
C LEU A 387 -5.21 -3.64 -22.01
N TRP A 388 -4.81 -4.42 -21.01
CA TRP A 388 -5.37 -4.36 -19.67
C TRP A 388 -5.11 -3.02 -18.98
N LYS A 389 -3.86 -2.53 -19.02
CA LYS A 389 -3.51 -1.22 -18.47
C LYS A 389 -4.21 -0.09 -19.23
N TRP A 390 -4.37 -0.19 -20.55
CA TRP A 390 -5.13 0.78 -21.35
C TRP A 390 -6.61 0.84 -20.94
N ALA A 391 -7.25 -0.33 -20.77
CA ALA A 391 -8.63 -0.41 -20.29
C ALA A 391 -8.78 0.21 -18.90
N SER A 392 -7.82 -0.04 -18.01
CA SER A 392 -7.76 0.54 -16.66
C SER A 392 -7.59 2.06 -16.70
N TYR A 393 -6.75 2.58 -17.58
CA TYR A 393 -6.59 4.02 -17.82
C TYR A 393 -7.92 4.65 -18.26
N CYS A 394 -8.57 4.10 -19.28
CA CYS A 394 -9.87 4.59 -19.75
C CYS A 394 -10.95 4.53 -18.66
N ALA A 395 -10.95 3.48 -17.82
CA ALA A 395 -11.86 3.38 -16.69
C ALA A 395 -11.60 4.48 -15.67
N SER A 396 -10.34 4.69 -15.26
CA SER A 396 -9.96 5.72 -14.29
C SER A 396 -10.35 7.14 -14.73
N GLU A 397 -10.14 7.48 -16.01
CA GLU A 397 -10.50 8.80 -16.54
C GLU A 397 -12.03 8.99 -16.60
N LYS A 398 -12.79 7.98 -17.05
CA LYS A 398 -14.26 8.05 -17.09
C LYS A 398 -14.89 8.17 -15.70
N ILE A 399 -14.35 7.46 -14.70
CA ILE A 399 -14.82 7.58 -13.32
C ILE A 399 -14.55 8.99 -12.79
N ALA A 400 -13.38 9.56 -13.10
CA ALA A 400 -13.01 10.91 -12.71
C ALA A 400 -13.91 11.99 -13.33
N GLU A 401 -14.32 11.83 -14.59
CA GLU A 401 -15.22 12.76 -15.29
C GLU A 401 -16.62 12.87 -14.64
N HIS A 402 -17.05 11.82 -13.94
CA HIS A 402 -18.42 11.70 -13.41
C HIS A 402 -18.50 11.66 -11.88
N ASP A 403 -17.41 11.94 -11.17
CA ASP A 403 -17.34 11.84 -9.70
C ASP A 403 -17.84 10.47 -9.18
N GLY A 404 -17.43 9.41 -9.89
CA GLY A 404 -17.91 8.05 -9.69
C GLY A 404 -17.44 7.40 -8.39
N GLY A 405 -16.37 7.90 -7.79
CA GLY A 405 -15.78 7.44 -6.53
C GLY A 405 -14.28 7.68 -6.52
N GLN A 406 -13.74 8.19 -5.40
CA GLN A 406 -12.32 8.56 -5.33
C GLN A 406 -11.43 7.30 -5.27
N TYR A 407 -11.84 6.28 -4.49
CA TYR A 407 -11.08 5.06 -4.37
C TYR A 407 -11.24 4.16 -5.60
N GLU A 408 -12.41 4.14 -6.25
CA GLU A 408 -12.57 3.37 -7.49
C GLU A 408 -11.64 3.90 -8.59
N MET A 409 -11.66 5.22 -8.78
CA MET A 409 -10.77 5.92 -9.70
C MET A 409 -9.30 5.56 -9.41
N ALA A 410 -8.88 5.66 -8.15
CA ALA A 410 -7.50 5.41 -7.77
C ALA A 410 -7.08 3.94 -7.92
N VAL A 411 -7.95 2.98 -7.63
CA VAL A 411 -7.70 1.54 -7.83
C VAL A 411 -7.46 1.24 -9.31
N TYR A 412 -8.26 1.80 -10.22
CA TYR A 412 -8.02 1.66 -11.67
C TYR A 412 -6.77 2.41 -12.12
N ALA A 413 -6.55 3.61 -11.61
CA ALA A 413 -5.38 4.43 -11.94
C ALA A 413 -4.05 3.78 -11.52
N LEU A 414 -4.04 3.08 -10.38
CA LEU A 414 -2.89 2.33 -9.87
C LEU A 414 -2.44 1.23 -10.83
N GLN A 415 -3.38 0.57 -11.52
CA GLN A 415 -3.05 -0.51 -12.45
C GLN A 415 -2.38 -0.02 -13.74
N CYS A 416 -2.58 1.24 -14.09
CA CYS A 416 -2.04 1.86 -15.30
C CYS A 416 -1.06 3.00 -15.02
N SER A 417 -0.52 3.09 -13.79
CA SER A 417 0.49 4.09 -13.41
C SER A 417 0.05 5.55 -13.61
N ASN A 418 -1.26 5.84 -13.50
CA ASN A 418 -1.82 7.18 -13.70
C ASN A 418 -1.78 8.01 -12.40
N LEU A 419 -0.59 8.50 -12.06
CA LEU A 419 -0.32 9.32 -10.86
C LEU A 419 -1.25 10.53 -10.69
N LYS A 420 -1.71 11.16 -11.78
CA LYS A 420 -2.67 12.27 -11.75
C LYS A 420 -3.95 11.91 -11.00
N ARG A 421 -4.37 10.65 -11.08
CA ARG A 421 -5.59 10.13 -10.44
C ARG A 421 -5.28 9.42 -9.12
N THR A 422 -4.08 8.89 -8.95
CA THR A 422 -3.66 8.19 -7.73
C THR A 422 -3.20 9.14 -6.61
N LEU A 423 -2.34 10.12 -6.91
CA LEU A 423 -1.73 11.00 -5.89
C LEU A 423 -2.73 11.82 -5.05
N PRO A 424 -3.88 12.29 -5.58
CA PRO A 424 -4.83 13.07 -4.78
C PRO A 424 -5.40 12.34 -3.55
N ILE A 425 -5.42 11.00 -3.56
CA ILE A 425 -5.90 10.22 -2.40
C ILE A 425 -4.76 9.80 -1.45
N CYS A 426 -3.50 10.07 -1.81
CA CYS A 426 -2.33 9.79 -0.99
C CYS A 426 -2.14 10.93 0.03
N THR A 427 -2.70 10.76 1.23
CA THR A 427 -2.70 11.80 2.29
C THR A 427 -1.50 11.75 3.24
N ASP A 428 -0.68 10.71 3.13
CA ASP A 428 0.52 10.49 3.96
C ASP A 428 1.75 10.26 3.08
N TRP A 429 2.95 10.49 3.64
CA TRP A 429 4.18 10.48 2.86
C TRP A 429 4.45 9.10 2.24
N GLU A 430 4.22 8.04 3.00
CA GLU A 430 4.40 6.65 2.59
C GLU A 430 3.54 6.33 1.37
N SER A 431 2.26 6.70 1.40
CA SER A 431 1.31 6.46 0.31
C SER A 431 1.70 7.19 -0.97
N ALA A 432 2.20 8.43 -0.87
CA ALA A 432 2.62 9.20 -2.03
C ALA A 432 3.95 8.67 -2.59
N CYS A 433 4.92 8.37 -1.72
CA CYS A 433 6.20 7.79 -2.10
C CYS A 433 6.01 6.42 -2.76
N TRP A 434 5.17 5.56 -2.17
CA TRP A 434 4.82 4.24 -2.71
C TRP A 434 4.16 4.36 -4.08
N ALA A 435 3.16 5.24 -4.23
CA ALA A 435 2.47 5.41 -5.50
C ALA A 435 3.45 5.86 -6.60
N MET A 436 4.35 6.80 -6.32
CA MET A 436 5.37 7.26 -7.27
C MET A 436 6.40 6.17 -7.61
N ALA A 437 6.96 5.50 -6.61
CA ALA A 437 7.97 4.46 -6.82
C ALA A 437 7.40 3.25 -7.57
N LYS A 438 6.19 2.81 -7.20
CA LYS A 438 5.48 1.72 -7.88
C LYS A 438 5.13 2.09 -9.31
N SER A 439 4.56 3.27 -9.54
CA SER A 439 4.23 3.76 -10.88
C SER A 439 5.47 3.86 -11.76
N TRP A 440 6.60 4.33 -11.20
CA TRP A 440 7.86 4.43 -11.93
C TRP A 440 8.43 3.05 -12.30
N LEU A 441 8.42 2.09 -11.36
CA LEU A 441 8.79 0.70 -11.62
C LEU A 441 7.93 0.10 -12.75
N ASP A 442 6.61 0.23 -12.64
CA ASP A 442 5.64 -0.32 -13.60
C ASP A 442 5.88 0.23 -15.02
N VAL A 443 6.17 1.52 -15.16
CA VAL A 443 6.46 2.14 -16.46
C VAL A 443 7.83 1.71 -17.01
N LYS A 444 8.85 1.56 -16.15
CA LYS A 444 10.15 1.05 -16.60
C LYS A 444 10.04 -0.36 -17.15
N VAL A 445 9.27 -1.23 -16.50
CA VAL A 445 8.95 -2.57 -16.99
C VAL A 445 8.19 -2.50 -18.33
N ASP A 446 7.20 -1.62 -18.47
CA ASP A 446 6.44 -1.48 -19.73
C ASP A 446 7.33 -1.06 -20.91
N ILE A 447 8.30 -0.17 -20.67
CA ILE A 447 9.27 0.26 -21.68
C ILE A 447 10.17 -0.91 -22.09
N GLU A 448 10.70 -1.67 -21.13
CA GLU A 448 11.54 -2.83 -21.40
C GLU A 448 10.80 -3.89 -22.22
N LEU A 449 9.58 -4.25 -21.81
CA LEU A 449 8.78 -5.25 -22.51
C LEU A 449 8.45 -4.83 -23.95
N SER A 450 8.28 -3.53 -24.19
CA SER A 450 8.04 -3.01 -25.53
C SER A 450 9.29 -3.13 -26.42
N GLN A 451 10.48 -2.85 -25.87
CA GLN A 451 11.76 -3.01 -26.58
C GLN A 451 12.07 -4.48 -26.85
N TYR A 452 11.83 -5.34 -25.86
CA TYR A 452 12.01 -6.78 -25.98
C TYR A 452 11.19 -7.36 -27.14
N GLN A 453 9.92 -6.96 -27.27
CA GLN A 453 9.09 -7.43 -28.39
C GLN A 453 9.66 -7.02 -29.76
N THR A 454 10.07 -5.75 -29.93
CA THR A 454 10.63 -5.28 -31.21
C THR A 454 11.94 -5.98 -31.60
N SER A 455 12.69 -6.46 -30.62
CA SER A 455 13.95 -7.17 -30.84
C SER A 455 13.79 -8.62 -31.31
N ARG A 456 12.59 -9.21 -31.21
CA ARG A 456 12.34 -10.62 -31.54
C ARG A 456 12.29 -10.84 -33.06
N PRO A 457 13.15 -11.71 -33.64
CA PRO A 457 13.23 -11.89 -35.10
C PRO A 457 12.02 -12.55 -35.77
N GLU A 458 11.20 -13.30 -35.02
CA GLU A 458 10.19 -14.23 -35.57
C GLU A 458 8.83 -13.59 -35.91
N GLU A 459 8.53 -12.36 -35.43
CA GLU A 459 7.22 -11.70 -35.63
C GLU A 459 7.19 -10.74 -36.84
N LYS A 460 8.32 -10.49 -37.51
CA LYS A 460 8.38 -9.53 -38.63
C LYS A 460 7.67 -9.98 -39.91
N GLU A 461 7.26 -11.25 -40.03
CA GLU A 461 6.68 -11.80 -41.27
C GLU A 461 5.14 -11.89 -41.28
N PHE A 462 4.45 -11.67 -40.15
CA PHE A 462 2.98 -11.82 -40.07
C PHE A 462 2.19 -10.51 -39.96
N ASP A 463 2.86 -9.37 -39.74
CA ASP A 463 2.20 -8.08 -39.43
C ASP A 463 1.81 -7.24 -40.67
N ASP A 464 2.22 -7.62 -41.89
CA ASP A 464 2.00 -6.78 -43.08
C ASP A 464 0.57 -6.84 -43.68
N ASP A 465 -0.26 -7.82 -43.30
CA ASP A 465 -1.52 -8.11 -44.03
C ASP A 465 -2.84 -7.77 -43.30
N MET A 466 -2.82 -7.24 -42.07
CA MET A 466 -4.06 -6.87 -41.34
C MET A 466 -4.07 -5.42 -40.89
N ASN A 467 -4.38 -4.56 -41.85
CA ASN A 467 -4.62 -3.14 -41.65
C ASN A 467 -5.97 -2.89 -40.95
N GLY A 468 -6.01 -3.11 -39.64
CA GLY A 468 -7.10 -2.71 -38.74
C GLY A 468 -6.51 -1.85 -37.62
N THR A 469 -6.68 -0.53 -37.73
CA THR A 469 -6.32 0.51 -36.74
C THR A 469 -5.25 0.08 -35.74
N GLN A 470 -3.99 0.13 -36.17
CA GLN A 470 -2.84 -0.11 -35.30
C GLN A 470 -2.91 0.85 -34.10
N LEU A 471 -3.43 0.36 -32.97
CA LEU A 471 -3.05 0.85 -31.64
C LEU A 471 -1.61 0.38 -31.43
N GLY A 472 -0.68 1.03 -32.14
CA GLY A 472 0.73 0.69 -32.11
C GLY A 472 1.37 1.00 -30.76
N PRO A 473 2.55 0.43 -30.48
CA PRO A 473 3.35 0.69 -29.28
C PRO A 473 3.66 2.17 -29.02
N GLU A 474 3.48 3.06 -30.01
CA GLU A 474 3.75 4.49 -29.91
C GLU A 474 2.64 5.32 -29.22
N ASN A 475 1.52 4.70 -28.86
CA ASN A 475 0.37 5.38 -28.25
C ASN A 475 0.07 4.91 -26.82
N TRP A 476 1.06 4.39 -26.07
CA TRP A 476 0.92 4.45 -24.60
C TRP A 476 0.61 5.90 -24.22
N PRO A 477 -0.33 6.21 -23.31
CA PRO A 477 -0.72 7.61 -23.12
C PRO A 477 0.53 8.39 -22.74
N TYR A 478 1.02 9.27 -23.62
CA TYR A 478 2.19 10.11 -23.36
C TYR A 478 2.04 10.83 -22.01
N HIS A 479 0.79 11.17 -21.68
CA HIS A 479 0.37 11.70 -20.40
C HIS A 479 0.75 10.84 -19.18
N VAL A 480 0.72 9.51 -19.27
CA VAL A 480 1.15 8.60 -18.19
C VAL A 480 2.68 8.58 -18.07
N LEU A 481 3.41 8.60 -19.19
CA LEU A 481 4.88 8.64 -19.17
C LEU A 481 5.40 9.97 -18.61
N ASP A 482 4.79 11.08 -19.01
CA ASP A 482 5.15 12.44 -18.56
C ASP A 482 4.95 12.64 -17.06
N GLN A 483 4.08 11.84 -16.45
CA GLN A 483 3.85 11.87 -15.01
C GLN A 483 4.98 11.22 -14.21
N GLN A 484 5.78 10.35 -14.82
CA GLN A 484 6.78 9.57 -14.09
C GLN A 484 8.00 10.43 -13.71
N PRO A 485 8.66 10.12 -12.57
CA PRO A 485 9.97 10.68 -12.29
C PRO A 485 11.02 10.13 -13.28
N ARG A 486 12.06 10.94 -13.55
CA ARG A 486 13.17 10.53 -14.43
C ARG A 486 14.28 9.80 -13.68
N ASP A 487 14.48 10.21 -12.43
CA ASP A 487 15.45 9.67 -11.50
C ASP A 487 14.92 9.83 -10.06
N ILE A 488 15.68 9.32 -9.08
CA ILE A 488 15.29 9.40 -7.67
C ILE A 488 15.18 10.86 -7.19
N ALA A 489 16.06 11.75 -7.66
CA ALA A 489 16.01 13.17 -7.29
C ALA A 489 14.70 13.84 -7.75
N ALA A 490 14.24 13.53 -8.97
CA ALA A 490 12.97 14.01 -9.50
C ALA A 490 11.77 13.42 -8.74
N LEU A 491 11.85 12.16 -8.28
CA LEU A 491 10.83 11.56 -7.42
C LEU A 491 10.72 12.33 -6.09
N LEU A 492 11.85 12.55 -5.42
CA LEU A 492 11.89 13.27 -4.15
C LEU A 492 11.46 14.74 -4.32
N GLN A 493 11.86 15.39 -5.40
CA GLN A 493 11.40 16.74 -5.73
C GLN A 493 9.88 16.78 -5.94
N LYS A 494 9.30 15.79 -6.62
CA LYS A 494 7.84 15.69 -6.78
C LYS A 494 7.12 15.53 -5.44
N LEU A 495 7.67 14.76 -4.48
CA LEU A 495 7.11 14.67 -3.13
C LEU A 495 7.13 16.03 -2.40
N HIS A 496 8.19 16.80 -2.58
CA HIS A 496 8.32 18.13 -1.96
C HIS A 496 7.38 19.19 -2.54
N SER A 497 7.19 19.21 -3.86
CA SER A 497 6.66 20.41 -4.54
C SER A 497 5.68 20.14 -5.68
N SER A 498 5.14 18.92 -5.83
CA SER A 498 4.12 18.65 -6.85
C SER A 498 2.75 19.15 -6.42
N ASP A 499 2.05 19.88 -7.31
CA ASP A 499 0.67 20.33 -7.08
C ASP A 499 -0.34 19.18 -6.95
N LEU A 500 0.01 17.97 -7.39
CA LEU A 500 -0.83 16.78 -7.30
C LEU A 500 -0.74 16.09 -5.93
N VAL A 501 0.27 16.45 -5.14
CA VAL A 501 0.56 15.83 -3.85
C VAL A 501 -0.15 16.61 -2.74
N HIS A 502 -0.71 15.90 -1.76
CA HIS A 502 -1.40 16.52 -0.64
C HIS A 502 -0.43 17.35 0.23
N GLU A 503 -0.86 18.50 0.74
CA GLU A 503 0.01 19.43 1.48
C GLU A 503 0.70 18.79 2.71
N THR A 504 0.04 17.81 3.34
CA THR A 504 0.61 17.04 4.45
C THR A 504 1.86 16.27 4.06
N VAL A 505 1.92 15.75 2.84
CA VAL A 505 3.09 15.02 2.31
C VAL A 505 4.26 15.98 2.13
N SER A 506 4.03 17.15 1.51
CA SER A 506 5.07 18.17 1.32
C SER A 506 5.61 18.69 2.65
N ARG A 507 4.75 18.76 3.68
CA ARG A 507 5.15 19.08 5.05
C ARG A 507 5.96 17.96 5.70
N ALA A 508 5.51 16.71 5.56
CA ALA A 508 6.18 15.54 6.10
C ALA A 508 7.59 15.36 5.52
N CYS A 509 7.83 15.78 4.26
CA CYS A 509 9.18 15.79 3.68
C CYS A 509 10.19 16.67 4.45
N ARG A 510 9.73 17.54 5.36
CA ARG A 510 10.60 18.37 6.22
C ARG A 510 10.86 17.72 7.60
N GLU A 511 10.22 16.61 7.91
CA GLU A 511 10.44 15.87 9.16
C GLU A 511 11.81 15.19 9.13
N GLN A 512 12.47 15.08 10.29
CA GLN A 512 13.84 14.56 10.39
C GLN A 512 13.96 13.14 9.84
N HIS A 513 13.05 12.23 10.23
CA HIS A 513 13.06 10.85 9.76
C HIS A 513 12.84 10.75 8.25
N ARG A 514 11.96 11.56 7.67
CA ARG A 514 11.78 11.59 6.20
C ARG A 514 13.01 12.10 5.49
N GLN A 515 13.72 13.08 6.04
CA GLN A 515 15.00 13.51 5.48
C GLN A 515 16.05 12.40 5.52
N ILE A 516 16.10 11.61 6.60
CA ILE A 516 16.98 10.42 6.67
C ILE A 516 16.61 9.42 5.58
N GLU A 517 15.34 9.02 5.49
CA GLU A 517 14.84 8.05 4.51
C GLU A 517 15.12 8.50 3.07
N MET A 518 14.81 9.76 2.73
CA MET A 518 15.04 10.30 1.38
C MET A 518 16.54 10.35 1.01
N ASN A 519 17.42 10.61 1.98
CA ASN A 519 18.87 10.55 1.75
C ASN A 519 19.38 9.12 1.56
N LEU A 520 18.85 8.16 2.33
CA LEU A 520 19.13 6.73 2.13
C LEU A 520 18.69 6.27 0.74
N MET A 521 17.48 6.65 0.30
CA MET A 521 16.98 6.34 -1.04
C MET A 521 17.84 6.94 -2.16
N SER A 522 18.42 8.12 -1.93
CA SER A 522 19.31 8.79 -2.89
C SER A 522 20.72 8.21 -2.91
N GLY A 523 21.07 7.36 -1.94
CA GLY A 523 22.42 6.81 -1.77
C GLY A 523 23.48 7.82 -1.34
N ASN A 524 23.08 9.01 -0.88
CA ASN A 524 24.01 10.06 -0.47
C ASN A 524 24.32 9.98 1.03
N LEU A 525 25.03 8.93 1.42
CA LEU A 525 25.37 8.67 2.82
C LEU A 525 26.25 9.78 3.41
N ALA A 526 27.20 10.34 2.66
CA ALA A 526 28.04 11.44 3.13
C ALA A 526 27.22 12.67 3.53
N HIS A 527 26.26 13.07 2.69
CA HIS A 527 25.37 14.18 3.03
C HIS A 527 24.47 13.86 4.23
N LEU A 528 24.00 12.61 4.35
CA LEU A 528 23.25 12.18 5.52
C LEU A 528 24.06 12.35 6.80
N LEU A 529 25.33 11.93 6.81
CA LEU A 529 26.19 12.07 7.98
C LEU A 529 26.46 13.55 8.34
N ASP A 530 26.70 14.40 7.34
CA ASP A 530 26.85 15.84 7.55
C ASP A 530 25.56 16.47 8.14
N LEU A 531 24.39 16.05 7.63
CA LEU A 531 23.10 16.51 8.11
C LEU A 531 22.87 16.10 9.57
N LEU A 532 23.12 14.82 9.89
CA LEU A 532 23.02 14.30 11.26
C LEU A 532 23.97 15.05 12.21
N TRP A 533 25.21 15.32 11.76
CA TRP A 533 26.19 16.09 12.53
C TRP A 533 25.75 17.54 12.78
N SER A 534 25.12 18.18 11.79
CA SER A 534 24.60 19.55 11.94
C SER A 534 23.50 19.64 12.99
N TRP A 535 22.65 18.61 13.09
CA TRP A 535 21.60 18.54 14.09
C TRP A 535 22.18 18.34 15.50
N LEU A 536 23.23 17.53 15.64
CA LEU A 536 23.94 17.34 16.92
C LEU A 536 24.59 18.65 17.41
N SER A 537 25.25 19.38 16.51
CA SER A 537 25.90 20.65 16.86
C SER A 537 24.91 21.70 17.36
N SER A 538 23.66 21.66 16.87
CA SER A 538 22.58 22.55 17.32
C SER A 538 21.96 22.14 18.66
N ILE A 539 22.08 20.86 19.07
CA ILE A 539 21.51 20.34 20.33
C ILE A 539 22.32 20.78 21.55
N GLU A 540 23.65 20.91 21.40
CA GLU A 540 24.54 21.38 22.47
C GLU A 540 24.25 22.83 22.93
N GLU A 541 23.57 23.64 22.11
CA GLU A 541 23.23 25.04 22.42
C GLU A 541 21.86 25.24 23.09
N GLY A 542 21.05 24.18 23.24
CA GLY A 542 19.90 24.17 24.14
C GLY A 542 18.62 23.59 23.55
N GLN A 543 18.39 22.30 23.77
CA GLN A 543 17.11 21.68 24.14
C GLN A 543 17.28 20.14 24.18
N ASN A 544 16.86 19.50 25.29
CA ASN A 544 16.85 18.05 25.48
C ASN A 544 15.81 17.36 24.58
N VAL A 545 16.08 17.22 23.28
CA VAL A 545 15.20 16.50 22.36
C VAL A 545 16.01 15.52 21.50
N LEU A 546 15.95 14.25 21.92
CA LEU A 546 16.13 13.01 21.13
C LEU A 546 17.57 12.65 20.70
N ARG A 547 18.22 11.81 21.53
CA ARG A 547 19.26 10.88 21.06
C ARG A 547 18.57 9.78 20.24
N TYR A 548 18.78 9.76 18.94
CA TYR A 548 18.35 8.65 18.07
C TYR A 548 19.52 7.71 17.84
N CYS A 549 19.28 6.40 17.74
CA CYS A 549 20.36 5.42 17.71
C CYS A 549 20.98 5.26 16.31
N PHE A 550 20.31 5.73 15.26
CA PHE A 550 20.89 5.92 13.92
C PHE A 550 22.16 6.79 13.95
N TYR A 551 22.30 7.66 14.96
CA TYR A 551 23.42 8.59 15.09
C TYR A 551 24.65 7.93 15.73
N ASP A 552 24.46 7.01 16.68
CA ASP A 552 25.58 6.31 17.31
C ASP A 552 26.27 5.33 16.33
N PHE A 553 25.51 4.74 15.41
CA PHE A 553 26.08 3.86 14.36
C PHE A 553 27.04 4.60 13.41
N SER A 554 26.82 5.89 13.14
CA SER A 554 27.71 6.70 12.30
C SER A 554 28.99 7.15 13.01
N LEU A 555 28.95 7.33 14.33
CA LEU A 555 30.10 7.85 15.08
C LEU A 555 31.18 6.77 15.31
N ASP A 556 30.79 5.50 15.33
CA ASP A 556 31.70 4.37 15.56
C ASP A 556 32.30 3.78 14.27
N ASN A 557 31.88 4.23 13.07
CA ASN A 557 32.40 3.70 11.80
C ASN A 557 32.52 4.77 10.68
N PRO A 558 33.63 5.52 10.62
CA PRO A 558 33.86 6.51 9.56
C PRO A 558 34.26 5.92 8.19
N ASN A 559 34.13 4.60 7.99
CA ASN A 559 34.58 3.88 6.78
C ASN A 559 33.48 3.05 6.08
N ILE A 560 32.20 3.39 6.26
CA ILE A 560 31.08 2.82 5.48
C ILE A 560 30.58 3.83 4.47
#